data_AF-J4K887-F1
#
_entry.id   AF-J4K887-F1
#
_cell.length_a   1.000
_cell.length_b   1.000
_cell.length_c   1.000
_cell.angle_alpha   90.00
_cell.angle_beta   90.00
_cell.angle_gamma   90.00
#
_symmetry.space_group_name_H-M   'P 1'
#
loop_
_entity.id
_entity.type
_entity.pdbx_description
1 polymer ?
#
loop_
_entity_poly.entity_id
_entity_poly.type
_entity_poly.pdbx_seq_one_letter_code
_entity_poly.pdbx_strand_id
1 'polypeptide(L)'
;MNKTEARRKMVTYLRERNIKYFEHLHNGDGSIVMAFEGYTTCPDKVLECSIEFLDTYMETRVFFTENASSWIKERSEDLADIYRLLNFINARVWPSSHDGIEGKLYAPNHLQTPRIYITEDGYYDITATTIIDYDLFEMAPLETEDYCTATIPELMSKLSLPMFFLLMKKVTVEGAINLIKRGVLSEES
;
A
#
# COMPACT_ATOMS: atom_id res chain seq x y z
N MET A 1 11.08 -7.02 19.64
CA MET A 1 9.73 -6.49 19.97
C MET A 1 8.70 -7.60 19.77
N ASN A 2 7.59 -7.63 20.52
CA ASN A 2 6.49 -8.59 20.30
C ASN A 2 5.20 -7.93 19.75
N LYS A 3 4.19 -8.73 19.38
CA LYS A 3 2.93 -8.24 18.79
C LYS A 3 2.18 -7.21 19.64
N THR A 4 2.17 -7.38 20.96
CA THR A 4 1.53 -6.44 21.88
C THR A 4 2.26 -5.11 21.94
N GLU A 5 3.60 -5.14 21.94
CA GLU A 5 4.43 -3.94 21.92
C GLU A 5 4.34 -3.19 20.59
N ALA A 6 4.39 -3.90 19.48
CA ALA A 6 4.24 -3.36 18.12
C ALA A 6 2.90 -2.65 17.96
N ARG A 7 1.81 -3.32 18.35
CA ARG A 7 0.47 -2.74 18.34
C ARG A 7 0.38 -1.48 19.18
N ARG A 8 0.93 -1.50 20.41
CA ARG A 8 0.92 -0.34 21.29
C ARG A 8 1.68 0.84 20.69
N LYS A 9 2.83 0.61 20.06
CA LYS A 9 3.62 1.63 19.35
C LYS A 9 2.83 2.25 18.21
N MET A 10 2.30 1.43 17.30
CA MET A 10 1.49 1.91 16.18
C MET A 10 0.26 2.71 16.66
N VAL A 11 -0.48 2.21 17.66
CA VAL A 11 -1.62 2.95 18.23
C VAL A 11 -1.20 4.29 18.82
N THR A 12 -0.04 4.35 19.49
CA THR A 12 0.48 5.60 20.06
C THR A 12 0.81 6.59 18.94
N TYR A 13 1.54 6.14 17.92
CA TYR A 13 1.87 6.93 16.73
C TYR A 13 0.62 7.51 16.05
N LEU A 14 -0.40 6.67 15.81
CA LEU A 14 -1.65 7.09 15.16
C LEU A 14 -2.37 8.16 15.96
N ARG A 15 -2.42 8.03 17.29
CA ARG A 15 -3.03 9.02 18.19
C ARG A 15 -2.25 10.32 18.21
N GLU A 16 -0.93 10.27 18.32
CA GLU A 16 -0.07 11.46 18.32
C GLU A 16 -0.18 12.28 17.03
N ARG A 17 -0.43 11.60 15.90
CA ARG A 17 -0.61 12.21 14.58
C ARG A 17 -2.06 12.47 14.19
N ASN A 18 -3.02 12.20 15.08
CA ASN A 18 -4.46 12.33 14.82
C ASN A 18 -4.95 11.55 13.58
N ILE A 19 -4.31 10.43 13.27
CA ILE A 19 -4.73 9.54 12.20
C ILE A 19 -5.91 8.70 12.72
N LYS A 20 -7.05 8.78 12.05
CA LYS A 20 -8.24 8.00 12.40
C LYS A 20 -8.02 6.53 12.09
N TYR A 21 -8.38 5.67 13.04
CA TYR A 21 -8.27 4.23 12.89
C TYR A 21 -9.41 3.53 13.65
N PHE A 22 -9.70 2.29 13.23
CA PHE A 22 -10.63 1.39 13.87
C PHE A 22 -9.89 0.13 14.30
N GLU A 23 -10.30 -0.45 15.43
CA GLU A 23 -9.77 -1.73 15.88
C GLU A 23 -10.78 -2.81 15.50
N HIS A 24 -10.33 -3.83 14.75
CA HIS A 24 -11.14 -4.98 14.39
C HIS A 24 -10.56 -6.23 15.04
N LEU A 25 -11.42 -7.09 15.60
CA LEU A 25 -11.02 -8.36 16.19
C LEU A 25 -11.38 -9.47 15.20
N HIS A 26 -10.37 -10.08 14.57
CA HIS A 26 -10.56 -11.22 13.68
C HIS A 26 -9.83 -12.43 14.26
N ASN A 27 -10.55 -13.53 14.50
CA ASN A 27 -10.01 -14.79 15.05
C ASN A 27 -9.22 -14.66 16.38
N GLY A 28 -9.49 -13.62 17.17
CA GLY A 28 -8.82 -13.39 18.47
C GLY A 28 -7.57 -12.52 18.39
N ASP A 29 -7.04 -12.27 17.19
CA ASP A 29 -5.98 -11.31 16.95
C ASP A 29 -6.59 -9.97 16.48
N GLY A 30 -6.08 -8.87 17.03
CA GLY A 30 -6.60 -7.53 16.77
C GLY A 30 -5.87 -6.88 15.60
N SER A 31 -6.61 -6.47 14.57
CA SER A 31 -6.11 -5.65 13.48
C SER A 31 -6.48 -4.17 13.67
N ILE A 32 -5.66 -3.30 13.07
CA ILE A 32 -5.93 -1.88 12.93
C ILE A 32 -6.37 -1.65 11.49
N VAL A 33 -7.45 -0.91 11.29
CA VAL A 33 -7.94 -0.51 9.96
C VAL A 33 -7.98 1.01 9.88
N MET A 34 -7.52 1.55 8.75
CA MET A 34 -7.47 2.97 8.45
C MET A 34 -8.09 3.22 7.07
N ALA A 35 -8.76 4.36 6.94
CA ALA A 35 -9.23 4.87 5.65
C ALA A 35 -8.59 6.24 5.43
N PHE A 36 -7.78 6.34 4.39
CA PHE A 36 -7.10 7.57 4.01
C PHE A 36 -7.91 8.29 2.93
N GLU A 37 -8.58 9.36 3.33
CA GLU A 37 -9.36 10.22 2.43
C GLU A 37 -8.46 11.26 1.74
N GLY A 38 -8.93 11.78 0.60
CA GLY A 38 -8.28 12.90 -0.10
C GLY A 38 -7.32 12.50 -1.22
N TYR A 39 -7.15 11.19 -1.47
CA TYR A 39 -6.39 10.68 -2.61
C TYR A 39 -7.19 10.82 -3.90
N THR A 40 -7.21 12.01 -4.50
CA THR A 40 -8.09 12.37 -5.63
C THR A 40 -7.92 11.54 -6.90
N THR A 41 -6.79 10.84 -7.04
CA THR A 41 -6.51 9.92 -8.15
C THR A 41 -7.05 8.52 -7.94
N CYS A 42 -7.44 8.17 -6.71
CA CYS A 42 -7.94 6.86 -6.34
C CYS A 42 -9.46 6.74 -6.58
N PRO A 43 -9.97 5.53 -6.85
CA PRO A 43 -11.40 5.22 -6.73
C PRO A 43 -11.97 5.72 -5.41
N ASP A 44 -13.14 6.35 -5.47
CA ASP A 44 -13.83 6.99 -4.33
C ASP A 44 -13.03 8.04 -3.56
N LYS A 45 -11.84 8.43 -4.04
CA LYS A 45 -10.87 9.31 -3.39
C LYS A 45 -10.36 8.78 -2.04
N VAL A 46 -10.37 7.46 -1.88
CA VAL A 46 -9.99 6.76 -0.65
C VAL A 46 -8.99 5.65 -0.93
N LEU A 47 -8.07 5.44 0.01
CA LEU A 47 -7.28 4.23 0.13
C LEU A 47 -7.53 3.60 1.50
N GLU A 48 -7.67 2.29 1.53
CA GLU A 48 -7.90 1.53 2.75
C GLU A 48 -6.60 0.83 3.15
N CYS A 49 -6.37 0.74 4.45
CA CYS A 49 -5.21 0.07 4.99
C CYS A 49 -5.59 -0.78 6.19
N SER A 50 -5.00 -1.97 6.27
CA SER A 50 -5.06 -2.81 7.46
C SER A 50 -3.66 -3.18 7.95
N ILE A 51 -3.52 -3.28 9.27
CA ILE A 51 -2.34 -3.81 9.93
C ILE A 51 -2.78 -4.94 10.85
N GLU A 52 -2.35 -6.15 10.53
CA GLU A 52 -2.58 -7.34 11.35
C GLU A 52 -1.32 -7.65 12.17
N PHE A 53 -1.49 -7.90 13.47
CA PHE A 53 -0.40 -8.17 14.39
C PHE A 53 -0.34 -9.66 14.74
N LEU A 54 0.47 -10.41 13.98
CA LEU A 54 0.63 -11.85 14.13
C LEU A 54 1.74 -12.17 15.12
N ASP A 55 1.94 -13.45 15.45
CA ASP A 55 2.84 -13.83 16.55
C ASP A 55 4.31 -13.42 16.34
N THR A 56 4.81 -13.47 15.10
CA THR A 56 6.22 -13.24 14.78
C THR A 56 6.48 -11.99 13.94
N TYR A 57 5.46 -11.46 13.27
CA TYR A 57 5.54 -10.29 12.40
C TYR A 57 4.20 -9.55 12.38
N MET A 58 4.20 -8.33 11.84
CA MET A 58 2.97 -7.67 11.43
C MET A 58 2.84 -7.67 9.91
N GLU A 59 1.61 -7.74 9.43
CA GLU A 59 1.28 -7.63 8.01
C GLU A 59 0.58 -6.29 7.78
N THR A 60 1.11 -5.47 6.87
CA THR A 60 0.45 -4.24 6.42
C THR A 60 -0.08 -4.44 5.02
N ARG A 61 -1.37 -4.19 4.82
CA ARG A 61 -2.02 -4.15 3.52
C ARG A 61 -2.51 -2.74 3.21
N VAL A 62 -2.32 -2.29 1.98
CA VAL A 62 -3.01 -1.13 1.42
C VAL A 62 -3.74 -1.57 0.16
N PHE A 63 -5.01 -1.24 0.07
CA PHE A 63 -5.88 -1.65 -1.01
C PHE A 63 -6.84 -0.54 -1.40
N PHE A 64 -7.35 -0.63 -2.62
CA PHE A 64 -8.41 0.26 -3.10
C PHE A 64 -9.77 -0.20 -2.57
N THR A 65 -10.75 0.69 -2.60
CA THR A 65 -12.10 0.43 -2.11
C THR A 65 -12.80 -0.71 -2.85
N GLU A 66 -13.84 -1.28 -2.24
CA GLU A 66 -14.68 -2.34 -2.84
C GLU A 66 -15.22 -1.98 -4.24
N ASN A 67 -15.50 -0.70 -4.48
CA ASN A 67 -15.92 -0.21 -5.80
C ASN A 67 -14.86 -0.51 -6.87
N ALA A 68 -13.58 -0.32 -6.55
CA ALA A 68 -12.47 -0.62 -7.45
C ALA A 68 -12.39 -2.11 -7.78
N SER A 69 -12.56 -2.96 -6.76
CA SER A 69 -12.55 -4.42 -6.89
C SER A 69 -13.70 -4.92 -7.78
N SER A 70 -14.86 -4.26 -7.72
CA SER A 70 -16.00 -4.56 -8.60
C SER A 70 -15.66 -4.40 -10.08
N TRP A 71 -14.86 -3.40 -10.46
CA TRP A 71 -14.49 -3.17 -11.87
C TRP A 71 -13.58 -4.27 -12.42
N ILE A 72 -12.76 -4.87 -11.56
CA ILE A 72 -11.88 -6.00 -11.90
C ILE A 72 -12.71 -7.26 -12.04
N LYS A 73 -13.63 -7.49 -11.10
CA LYS A 73 -14.53 -8.63 -11.10
C LYS A 73 -15.41 -8.69 -12.36
N GLU A 74 -15.90 -7.56 -12.84
CA GLU A 74 -16.65 -7.45 -14.10
C GLU A 74 -15.82 -7.83 -15.35
N ARG A 75 -14.50 -7.87 -15.22
CA ARG A 75 -13.53 -8.08 -16.32
C ARG A 75 -12.58 -9.24 -16.02
N SER A 76 -12.98 -10.18 -15.16
CA SER A 76 -12.12 -11.28 -14.69
C SER A 76 -11.58 -12.19 -15.80
N GLU A 77 -12.24 -12.20 -16.97
CA GLU A 77 -11.82 -12.95 -18.17
C GLU A 77 -10.71 -12.24 -18.98
N ASP A 78 -10.36 -10.98 -18.67
CA ASP A 78 -9.40 -10.15 -19.41
C ASP A 78 -8.42 -9.42 -18.48
N LEU A 79 -7.65 -10.22 -17.72
CA LEU A 79 -6.69 -9.72 -16.73
C LEU A 79 -5.22 -9.79 -17.20
N ALA A 80 -4.95 -10.30 -18.41
CA ALA A 80 -3.57 -10.50 -18.88
C ALA A 80 -2.73 -9.22 -18.86
N ASP A 81 -3.32 -8.10 -19.30
CA ASP A 81 -2.64 -6.80 -19.35
C ASP A 81 -2.36 -6.25 -17.94
N ILE A 82 -3.32 -6.36 -17.01
CA ILE A 82 -3.11 -5.87 -15.64
C ILE A 82 -2.09 -6.72 -14.90
N TYR A 83 -2.07 -8.05 -15.10
CA TYR A 83 -1.01 -8.91 -14.56
C TYR A 83 0.37 -8.55 -15.12
N ARG A 84 0.46 -8.23 -16.41
CA ARG A 84 1.72 -7.74 -16.99
C ARG A 84 2.15 -6.41 -16.36
N LEU A 85 1.23 -5.48 -16.13
CA LEU A 85 1.54 -4.23 -15.44
C LEU A 85 2.01 -4.46 -14.00
N LEU A 86 1.33 -5.33 -13.26
CA LEU A 86 1.71 -5.71 -11.89
C LEU A 86 3.09 -6.37 -11.83
N ASN A 87 3.42 -7.22 -12.80
CA ASN A 87 4.77 -7.78 -12.92
C ASN A 87 5.83 -6.70 -13.14
N PHE A 88 5.56 -5.72 -14.00
CA PHE A 88 6.46 -4.57 -14.18
C PHE A 88 6.65 -3.79 -12.88
N ILE A 89 5.55 -3.49 -12.17
CA ILE A 89 5.57 -2.76 -10.91
C ILE A 89 6.44 -3.49 -9.88
N ASN A 90 6.15 -4.77 -9.61
CA ASN A 90 6.92 -5.56 -8.64
C ASN A 90 8.40 -5.72 -9.03
N ALA A 91 8.74 -5.64 -10.33
CA ALA A 91 10.12 -5.75 -10.79
C ALA A 91 10.92 -4.43 -10.73
N ARG A 92 10.25 -3.28 -10.69
CA ARG A 92 10.90 -1.98 -10.96
C ARG A 92 10.62 -0.90 -9.93
N VAL A 93 9.52 -0.98 -9.21
CA VAL A 93 9.05 0.08 -8.34
C VAL A 93 9.36 -0.29 -6.89
N TRP A 94 10.13 0.56 -6.22
CA TRP A 94 10.53 0.39 -4.83
C TRP A 94 10.02 1.59 -4.02
N PRO A 95 9.21 1.39 -2.97
CA PRO A 95 8.81 2.49 -2.11
C PRO A 95 10.02 3.05 -1.39
N SER A 96 10.07 4.38 -1.23
CA SER A 96 11.11 5.06 -0.46
C SER A 96 10.46 5.86 0.65
N SER A 97 10.68 5.45 1.90
CA SER A 97 10.22 6.20 3.06
C SER A 97 11.09 7.44 3.23
N HIS A 98 10.47 8.59 3.48
CA HIS A 98 11.15 9.83 3.79
C HIS A 98 10.45 10.57 4.93
N ASP A 99 11.20 11.33 5.71
CA ASP A 99 10.69 12.04 6.89
C ASP A 99 9.79 13.25 6.59
N GLY A 100 9.63 13.61 5.32
CA GLY A 100 8.81 14.75 4.87
C GLY A 100 9.42 16.12 5.22
N ILE A 101 10.63 16.17 5.79
CA ILE A 101 11.33 17.40 6.18
C ILE A 101 12.79 17.44 5.70
N GLU A 102 13.03 16.82 4.54
CA GLU A 102 14.32 16.81 3.84
C GLU A 102 15.44 16.07 4.58
N GLY A 103 15.11 14.98 5.27
CA GLY A 103 16.09 14.07 5.88
C GLY A 103 16.66 14.53 7.22
N LYS A 104 15.95 15.40 7.94
CA LYS A 104 16.34 15.88 9.28
C LYS A 104 16.07 14.87 10.40
N LEU A 105 15.05 14.01 10.27
CA LEU A 105 14.76 12.92 11.21
C LEU A 105 15.47 11.63 10.78
N TYR A 106 15.36 11.24 9.51
CA TYR A 106 16.05 10.09 8.93
C TYR A 106 16.21 10.26 7.41
N ALA A 107 17.25 9.64 6.85
CA ALA A 107 17.51 9.70 5.41
C ALA A 107 16.54 8.81 4.63
N PRO A 108 16.15 9.19 3.38
CA PRO A 108 15.31 8.35 2.55
C PRO A 108 15.88 6.94 2.36
N ASN A 109 15.04 5.92 2.51
CA ASN A 109 15.46 4.53 2.47
C ASN A 109 14.38 3.59 1.91
N HIS A 110 14.77 2.36 1.57
CA HIS A 110 13.92 1.32 0.99
C HIS A 110 13.79 0.13 1.95
N LEU A 111 13.49 0.38 3.23
CA LEU A 111 13.55 -0.63 4.28
C LEU A 111 12.50 -1.75 4.08
N GLN A 112 11.29 -1.39 3.66
CA GLN A 112 10.20 -2.33 3.43
C GLN A 112 9.86 -2.43 1.94
N THR A 113 9.53 -3.64 1.49
CA THR A 113 9.20 -3.90 0.07
C THR A 113 7.87 -4.68 -0.03
N PRO A 114 6.83 -4.10 -0.65
CA PRO A 114 5.54 -4.75 -0.77
C PRO A 114 5.53 -5.73 -1.95
N ARG A 115 4.59 -6.67 -1.91
CA ARG A 115 4.08 -7.34 -3.13
C ARG A 115 2.76 -6.70 -3.51
N ILE A 116 2.60 -6.34 -4.79
CA ILE A 116 1.38 -5.74 -5.33
C ILE A 116 0.69 -6.75 -6.25
N TYR A 117 -0.54 -7.13 -5.93
CA TYR A 117 -1.26 -8.22 -6.61
C TYR A 117 -2.78 -8.02 -6.54
N ILE A 118 -3.52 -8.84 -7.30
CA ILE A 118 -4.99 -8.99 -7.18
C ILE A 118 -5.25 -10.19 -6.28
N THR A 119 -6.15 -10.08 -5.29
CA THR A 119 -6.42 -11.18 -4.36
C THR A 119 -7.05 -12.41 -5.04
N GLU A 120 -6.66 -13.61 -4.57
CA GLU A 120 -7.12 -14.92 -5.08
C GLU A 120 -8.33 -15.48 -4.30
N ASP A 121 -8.85 -14.73 -3.33
CA ASP A 121 -9.97 -15.12 -2.45
C ASP A 121 -11.36 -14.84 -3.05
N GLY A 122 -11.40 -14.39 -4.30
CA GLY A 122 -12.63 -14.07 -5.03
C GLY A 122 -13.15 -12.66 -4.80
N TYR A 123 -12.47 -11.83 -3.99
CA TYR A 123 -12.80 -10.41 -3.82
C TYR A 123 -12.17 -9.52 -4.90
N TYR A 124 -11.07 -9.94 -5.54
CA TYR A 124 -10.38 -9.23 -6.62
C TYR A 124 -9.79 -7.88 -6.20
N ASP A 125 -9.34 -7.74 -4.96
CA ASP A 125 -8.77 -6.49 -4.47
C ASP A 125 -7.36 -6.29 -5.02
N ILE A 126 -7.07 -5.14 -5.65
CA ILE A 126 -5.67 -4.75 -5.89
C ILE A 126 -5.08 -4.29 -4.56
N THR A 127 -4.11 -5.06 -4.08
CA THR A 127 -3.54 -4.92 -2.75
C THR A 127 -2.02 -4.85 -2.83
N ALA A 128 -1.42 -3.95 -2.06
CA ALA A 128 -0.01 -3.97 -1.69
C ALA A 128 0.14 -4.53 -0.28
N THR A 129 0.85 -5.66 -0.15
CA THR A 129 1.07 -6.35 1.13
C THR A 129 2.55 -6.34 1.50
N THR A 130 2.85 -6.00 2.75
CA THR A 130 4.19 -6.01 3.33
C THR A 130 4.20 -6.82 4.61
N ILE A 131 5.12 -7.78 4.72
CA ILE A 131 5.43 -8.48 5.96
C ILE A 131 6.56 -7.74 6.65
N ILE A 132 6.37 -7.38 7.92
CA ILE A 132 7.31 -6.58 8.69
C ILE A 132 7.63 -7.33 9.98
N ASP A 133 8.84 -7.87 10.05
CA ASP A 133 9.34 -8.52 11.26
C ASP A 133 9.44 -7.51 12.39
N TYR A 134 9.09 -7.95 13.61
CA TYR A 134 9.14 -7.06 14.76
C TYR A 134 10.55 -6.58 15.10
N ASP A 135 11.59 -7.33 14.74
CA ASP A 135 12.97 -6.91 14.89
C ASP A 135 13.30 -5.73 13.96
N LEU A 136 12.77 -5.73 12.72
CA LEU A 136 12.89 -4.58 11.81
C LEU A 136 12.15 -3.36 12.36
N PHE A 137 10.93 -3.57 12.88
CA PHE A 137 10.15 -2.48 13.47
C PHE A 137 10.82 -1.92 14.74
N GLU A 138 11.50 -2.75 15.53
CA GLU A 138 12.27 -2.28 16.68
C GLU A 138 13.48 -1.45 16.30
N MET A 139 14.17 -1.81 15.22
CA MET A 139 15.34 -1.09 14.73
C MET A 139 15.00 0.27 14.12
N ALA A 140 13.89 0.37 13.38
CA ALA A 140 13.49 1.59 12.66
C ALA A 140 12.00 1.89 12.85
N PRO A 141 11.60 2.31 14.08
CA PRO A 141 10.20 2.42 14.45
C PRO A 141 9.47 3.51 13.66
N LEU A 142 10.05 4.71 13.59
CA LEU A 142 9.42 5.84 12.92
C LEU A 142 9.31 5.59 11.42
N GLU A 143 10.36 5.07 10.79
CA GLU A 143 10.39 4.73 9.36
C GLU A 143 9.36 3.66 9.02
N THR A 144 9.13 2.70 9.93
CA THR A 144 8.09 1.67 9.77
C THR A 144 6.69 2.25 9.92
N GLU A 145 6.48 3.14 10.89
CA GLU A 145 5.20 3.81 11.10
C GLU A 145 4.85 4.74 9.92
N ASP A 146 5.82 5.52 9.45
CA ASP A 146 5.71 6.36 8.25
C ASP A 146 5.54 5.50 6.99
N TYR A 147 6.16 4.32 6.92
CA TYR A 147 5.95 3.39 5.83
C TYR A 147 4.48 2.99 5.73
N CYS A 148 3.91 2.47 6.82
CA CYS A 148 2.53 1.99 6.89
C CYS A 148 1.49 3.08 6.65
N THR A 149 1.77 4.32 7.07
CA THR A 149 0.77 5.40 7.11
C THR A 149 0.91 6.46 6.03
N ALA A 150 2.07 6.57 5.39
CA ALA A 150 2.32 7.57 4.34
C ALA A 150 2.95 6.96 3.09
N THR A 151 4.02 6.18 3.23
CA THR A 151 4.83 5.73 2.08
C THR A 151 4.09 4.77 1.17
N ILE A 152 3.55 3.66 1.71
CA ILE A 152 2.83 2.70 0.87
C ILE A 152 1.47 3.24 0.38
N PRO A 153 0.68 4.01 1.16
CA PRO A 153 -0.48 4.72 0.64
C PRO A 153 -0.16 5.69 -0.51
N GLU A 154 0.90 6.50 -0.39
CA GLU A 154 1.28 7.44 -1.45
C GLU A 154 1.71 6.71 -2.72
N LEU A 155 2.48 5.64 -2.60
CA LEU A 155 2.86 4.81 -3.74
C LEU A 155 1.62 4.24 -4.44
N MET A 156 0.69 3.66 -3.68
CA MET A 156 -0.57 3.12 -4.22
C MET A 156 -1.41 4.21 -4.92
N SER A 157 -1.44 5.43 -4.37
CA SER A 157 -2.11 6.56 -5.01
C SER A 157 -1.49 6.96 -6.35
N LYS A 158 -0.16 6.95 -6.45
CA LYS A 158 0.55 7.22 -7.71
C LYS A 158 0.32 6.13 -8.75
N LEU A 159 0.18 4.87 -8.32
CA LEU A 159 -0.09 3.72 -9.19
C LEU A 159 -1.56 3.61 -9.62
N SER A 160 -2.47 4.28 -8.93
CA SER A 160 -3.91 4.20 -9.17
C SER A 160 -4.30 4.55 -10.61
N LEU A 161 -3.85 5.70 -11.13
CA LEU A 161 -4.18 6.13 -12.50
C LEU A 161 -3.71 5.12 -13.56
N PRO A 162 -2.43 4.69 -13.60
CA PRO A 162 -1.98 3.64 -14.53
C PRO A 162 -2.82 2.35 -14.46
N MET A 163 -3.14 1.88 -13.25
CA MET A 163 -3.90 0.64 -13.06
C MET A 163 -5.34 0.77 -13.57
N PHE A 164 -6.07 1.78 -13.14
CA PHE A 164 -7.49 1.90 -13.48
C PHE A 164 -7.72 2.40 -14.91
N PHE A 165 -6.81 3.20 -15.48
CA PHE A 165 -6.89 3.53 -16.90
C PHE A 165 -6.66 2.29 -17.77
N LEU A 166 -5.77 1.38 -17.36
CA LEU A 166 -5.56 0.12 -18.07
C LEU A 166 -6.80 -0.79 -17.94
N LEU A 167 -7.31 -0.98 -16.72
CA LEU A 167 -8.51 -1.79 -16.46
C LEU A 167 -9.73 -1.30 -17.24
N MET A 168 -9.90 0.03 -17.33
CA MET A 168 -10.99 0.66 -18.07
C MET A 168 -10.71 0.81 -19.58
N LYS A 169 -9.63 0.17 -20.08
CA LYS A 169 -9.18 0.18 -21.47
C LYS A 169 -9.04 1.60 -22.05
N LYS A 170 -8.67 2.57 -21.21
CA LYS A 170 -8.37 3.95 -21.59
C LYS A 170 -6.93 4.12 -22.10
N VAL A 171 -6.04 3.23 -21.69
CA VAL A 171 -4.66 3.13 -22.17
C VAL A 171 -4.30 1.67 -22.44
N THR A 172 -3.27 1.46 -23.26
CA THR A 172 -2.64 0.14 -23.41
C THR A 172 -1.72 -0.14 -22.23
N VAL A 173 -1.29 -1.40 -22.07
CA VAL A 173 -0.32 -1.78 -21.04
C VAL A 173 1.01 -1.00 -21.17
N GLU A 174 1.48 -0.74 -22.40
CA GLU A 174 2.66 0.11 -22.64
C GLU A 174 2.40 1.57 -22.23
N GLY A 175 1.20 2.08 -22.50
CA GLY A 175 0.79 3.40 -22.05
C GLY A 175 0.81 3.52 -20.53
N ALA A 176 0.28 2.51 -19.82
CA ALA A 176 0.31 2.45 -18.36
C ALA A 176 1.73 2.36 -17.80
N ILE A 177 2.60 1.54 -18.40
CA ILE A 177 4.03 1.46 -18.03
C ILE A 177 4.71 2.82 -18.19
N ASN A 178 4.45 3.54 -19.30
CA ASN A 178 5.03 4.86 -19.51
C ASN A 178 4.53 5.90 -18.50
N LEU A 179 3.27 5.81 -18.05
CA LEU A 179 2.78 6.65 -16.97
C LEU A 179 3.54 6.39 -15.66
N ILE A 180 3.83 5.12 -15.33
CA ILE A 180 4.60 4.76 -14.13
C ILE A 180 6.05 5.24 -14.25
N LYS A 181 6.69 5.03 -15.41
CA LYS A 181 8.06 5.50 -15.66
C LYS A 181 8.21 6.99 -15.42
N ARG A 182 7.28 7.79 -15.93
CA ARG A 182 7.30 9.25 -15.77
C ARG A 182 6.91 9.72 -14.37
N GLY A 183 5.83 9.16 -13.82
CA GLY A 183 5.20 9.65 -12.60
C GLY A 183 5.74 9.06 -11.30
N VAL A 184 6.38 7.89 -11.36
CA VAL A 184 6.91 7.16 -10.20
C VAL A 184 8.42 7.02 -10.28
N LEU A 185 8.95 6.59 -11.44
CA LEU A 185 10.39 6.33 -11.60
C LEU A 185 11.19 7.56 -12.06
N SER A 186 10.52 8.65 -12.43
CA SER A 186 11.13 9.87 -12.98
C SER A 186 12.04 9.60 -14.19
N GLU A 187 11.73 8.57 -14.99
CA GLU A 187 12.44 8.26 -16.24
C GLU A 187 11.95 9.19 -17.37
N GLU A 188 12.89 9.76 -18.12
CA GLU A 188 12.58 10.51 -19.36
C GLU A 188 12.04 9.57 -20.44
N SER A 189 11.07 10.05 -21.22
CA SER A 189 10.34 9.30 -22.25
C SER A 189 11.07 9.24 -23.58
#